data_AF-A0A523Q3I8-F1
#
_entry.id   AF-A0A523Q3I8-F1
#
_cell.length_a   1.000
_cell.length_b   1.000
_cell.length_c   1.000
_cell.angle_alpha   90.00
_cell.angle_beta   90.00
_cell.angle_gamma   90.00
#
_symmetry.space_group_name_H-M   'P 1'
#
loop_
_entity.id
_entity.type
_entity.pdbx_description
1 polymer ?
#
loop_
_entity_poly.entity_id
_entity_poly.type
_entity_poly.pdbx_seq_one_letter_code
_entity_poly.pdbx_strand_id
1 'polypeptide(L)'
;MHITLLLGLALLALNLWATRRVWRFRSRYAMPRGMLIAMVWVAPFIGAWIAVLQTPAAGSQSASAPTLAAPPEHAEPAPEQLMGRDGQAWDLMPHIGLVQQVPLMDWAAVQAWAALQGDETAQTQALEQGRHAWLLHLRQALWPHMRVTTTPEAYLLSTLEDAEADALARYVATARQRVTRTLGDLARLPPGQRTIVLVLDSEEDYYHYVSIYYPEEGEFAFSGGMFIHAGCPHFVVVRSDLATLEPVIAHELTHSALAHWRLPKWLDEGLAVNTEHRVAGVRGAAHTPQELHRMHQAYWTPQRIQAFWTGESFDEPDQGNLLSYDLARILVQQLGQDWPLFTQFAQSAQREDGGSAAAKQVLNVRLGALAAGLFGMEDQGRWEPVRWEHG
;
A
#
# COMPACT_ATOMS: atom_id res chain seq x y z
N MET A 1 -14.61 19.88 -45.71
CA MET A 1 -15.19 21.05 -45.00
C MET A 1 -16.71 20.99 -44.88
N HIS A 2 -17.45 20.55 -45.90
CA HIS A 2 -18.93 20.49 -45.83
C HIS A 2 -19.49 19.43 -44.88
N ILE A 3 -18.83 18.28 -44.74
CA ILE A 3 -19.30 17.16 -43.88
C ILE A 3 -19.21 17.49 -42.39
N THR A 4 -18.11 18.10 -41.94
CA THR A 4 -17.92 18.50 -40.53
C THR A 4 -18.90 19.58 -40.09
N LEU A 5 -19.20 20.53 -40.98
CA LEU A 5 -20.16 21.60 -40.73
C LEU A 5 -21.60 21.06 -40.65
N LEU A 6 -21.94 20.07 -41.48
CA LEU A 6 -23.22 19.36 -41.42
C LEU A 6 -23.37 18.53 -40.14
N LEU A 7 -22.32 17.83 -39.71
CA LEU A 7 -22.30 17.09 -38.44
C LEU A 7 -22.47 18.00 -37.23
N GLY A 8 -21.78 19.15 -37.22
CA GLY A 8 -21.92 20.15 -36.16
C GLY A 8 -23.33 20.73 -36.07
N LEU A 9 -23.94 21.05 -37.21
CA LEU A 9 -25.32 21.52 -37.26
C LEU A 9 -26.34 20.46 -36.82
N ALA A 10 -26.11 19.18 -37.17
CA ALA A 10 -26.96 18.07 -36.75
C ALA A 10 -26.90 17.84 -35.22
N LEU A 11 -25.71 17.89 -34.63
CA LEU A 11 -25.50 17.81 -33.18
C LEU A 11 -26.16 18.99 -32.44
N LEU A 12 -26.03 20.21 -32.96
CA LEU A 12 -26.67 21.39 -32.39
C LEU A 12 -28.20 21.27 -32.43
N ALA A 13 -28.75 20.84 -33.57
CA ALA A 13 -30.19 20.64 -33.72
C ALA A 13 -30.72 19.55 -32.76
N LEU A 14 -29.97 18.46 -32.58
CA LEU A 14 -30.31 17.38 -31.66
C LEU A 14 -30.31 17.84 -30.20
N ASN A 15 -29.28 18.59 -29.78
CA ASN A 15 -29.17 19.12 -28.41
C ASN A 15 -30.26 20.16 -28.10
N LEU A 16 -30.59 21.03 -29.07
CA LEU A 16 -31.69 21.98 -28.95
C LEU A 16 -33.05 21.26 -28.86
N TRP A 17 -33.27 20.21 -29.66
CA TRP A 17 -34.48 19.41 -29.60
C TRP A 17 -34.61 18.68 -28.25
N ALA A 18 -33.53 18.06 -27.76
CA ALA A 18 -33.50 17.38 -26.47
C ALA A 18 -33.73 18.35 -25.30
N THR A 19 -33.09 19.51 -25.31
CA THR A 19 -33.29 20.58 -24.31
C THR A 19 -34.75 21.06 -24.30
N ARG A 20 -35.33 21.30 -25.48
CA ARG A 20 -36.72 21.71 -25.62
C ARG A 20 -37.70 20.62 -25.15
N ARG A 21 -37.33 19.35 -25.33
CA ARG A 21 -38.09 18.20 -24.81
C ARG A 21 -38.05 18.16 -23.28
N VAL A 22 -36.88 18.29 -22.67
CA VAL A 22 -36.73 18.36 -21.19
C VAL A 22 -37.51 19.54 -20.61
N TRP A 23 -37.54 20.69 -21.30
CA TRP A 23 -38.31 21.87 -20.89
C TRP A 23 -39.84 21.67 -20.93
N ARG A 24 -40.34 20.88 -21.88
CA ARG A 24 -41.77 20.64 -22.06
C ARG A 24 -42.35 19.62 -21.07
N PHE A 25 -41.51 18.84 -20.38
CA PHE A 25 -41.98 17.88 -19.37
C PHE A 25 -42.04 18.52 -17.97
N ARG A 26 -43.24 18.53 -17.37
CA ARG A 26 -43.43 18.82 -15.93
C ARG A 26 -42.96 17.59 -15.12
N SER A 27 -41.77 17.72 -14.54
CA SER A 27 -41.01 16.69 -13.78
C SER A 27 -41.83 15.73 -12.90
N ARG A 28 -41.61 14.42 -13.10
CA ARG A 28 -41.71 13.32 -12.10
C ARG A 28 -40.34 12.62 -11.92
N TYR A 29 -39.22 13.32 -12.17
CA TYR A 29 -37.88 12.73 -12.07
C TYR A 29 -37.14 13.29 -10.86
N ALA A 30 -36.29 12.45 -10.25
CA ALA A 30 -35.51 12.77 -9.06
C ALA A 30 -34.46 13.87 -9.27
N MET A 31 -34.03 14.13 -10.52
CA MET A 31 -33.02 15.13 -10.81
C MET A 31 -33.61 16.52 -11.13
N PRO A 32 -33.00 17.61 -10.62
CA PRO A 32 -33.34 18.98 -11.01
C PRO A 32 -33.20 19.19 -12.52
N ARG A 33 -34.17 19.89 -13.14
CA ARG A 33 -34.19 20.13 -14.60
C ARG A 33 -32.92 20.79 -15.14
N GLY A 34 -32.31 21.67 -14.34
CA GLY A 34 -31.04 22.32 -14.71
C GLY A 34 -29.91 21.32 -14.93
N MET A 35 -29.88 20.23 -14.15
CA MET A 35 -28.86 19.19 -14.26
C MET A 35 -29.05 18.33 -15.52
N LEU A 36 -30.29 17.98 -15.85
CA LEU A 36 -30.59 17.23 -17.09
C LEU A 36 -30.26 18.04 -18.35
N ILE A 37 -30.51 19.35 -18.32
CA ILE A 37 -30.13 20.25 -19.43
C ILE A 37 -28.61 20.32 -19.53
N ALA A 38 -27.89 20.50 -18.42
CA ALA A 38 -26.44 20.52 -18.41
C ALA A 38 -25.83 19.22 -19.01
N MET A 39 -26.38 18.06 -18.64
CA MET A 39 -25.90 16.77 -19.17
C MET A 39 -26.09 16.62 -20.68
N VAL A 40 -27.21 17.10 -21.25
CA VAL A 40 -27.46 17.06 -22.71
C VAL A 40 -26.36 17.80 -23.48
N TRP A 41 -25.81 18.88 -22.90
CA TRP A 41 -24.79 19.69 -23.56
C TRP A 41 -23.36 19.23 -23.28
N VAL A 42 -23.11 18.59 -22.13
CA VAL A 42 -21.75 18.17 -21.74
C VAL A 42 -21.40 16.77 -22.24
N ALA A 43 -22.35 15.82 -22.20
CA ALA A 43 -22.10 14.41 -22.53
C ALA A 43 -21.42 14.15 -23.88
N PRO A 44 -21.75 14.86 -24.99
CA PRO A 44 -21.08 14.66 -26.28
C PRO A 44 -19.59 15.01 -26.28
N PHE A 45 -19.16 15.85 -25.33
CA PHE A 45 -17.78 16.31 -25.21
C PHE A 45 -16.97 15.54 -24.17
N ILE A 46 -17.62 14.74 -23.30
CA ILE A 46 -16.94 13.93 -22.29
C ILE A 46 -15.98 12.95 -22.96
N GLY A 47 -16.40 12.26 -24.02
CA GLY A 47 -15.53 11.31 -24.74
C GLY A 47 -14.32 12.00 -25.40
N ALA A 48 -14.51 13.20 -25.96
CA ALA A 48 -13.42 13.99 -26.54
C ALA A 48 -12.47 14.55 -25.47
N TRP A 49 -13.01 14.93 -24.30
CA TRP A 49 -12.22 15.40 -23.17
C TRP A 49 -11.42 14.26 -22.54
N ILE A 50 -12.01 13.08 -22.37
CA ILE A 50 -11.30 11.86 -21.95
C ILE A 50 -10.19 11.54 -22.96
N ALA A 51 -10.48 11.58 -24.26
CA ALA A 51 -9.46 11.36 -25.28
C ALA A 51 -8.33 12.39 -25.22
N VAL A 52 -8.60 13.66 -24.93
CA VAL A 52 -7.58 14.71 -24.75
C VAL A 52 -6.80 14.57 -23.44
N LEU A 53 -7.42 14.08 -22.37
CA LEU A 53 -6.75 13.80 -21.10
C LEU A 53 -5.90 12.51 -21.16
N GLN A 54 -6.30 11.55 -22.00
CA GLN A 54 -5.59 10.28 -22.19
C GLN A 54 -4.63 10.29 -23.39
N THR A 55 -4.63 11.33 -24.22
CA THR A 55 -3.59 11.53 -25.24
C THR A 55 -2.49 12.41 -24.67
N PRO A 56 -1.25 11.88 -24.51
CA PRO A 56 -0.14 12.69 -24.02
C PRO A 56 0.12 13.85 -24.97
N ALA A 57 0.32 15.04 -24.42
CA ALA A 57 0.76 16.19 -25.22
C ALA A 57 2.06 15.84 -25.95
N ALA A 58 2.06 15.99 -27.27
CA ALA A 58 3.26 15.85 -28.10
C ALA A 58 4.32 16.87 -27.62
N GLY A 59 5.18 16.44 -26.71
CA GLY A 59 6.10 17.32 -25.99
C GLY A 59 6.68 16.69 -24.72
N SER A 60 5.99 15.74 -24.08
CA SER A 60 6.65 14.84 -23.13
C SER A 60 7.36 13.76 -23.92
N GLN A 61 8.69 13.84 -24.00
CA GLN A 61 9.49 12.66 -24.30
C GLN A 61 9.07 11.59 -23.30
N SER A 62 8.28 10.63 -23.78
CA SER A 62 8.11 9.35 -23.12
C SER A 62 9.52 8.86 -22.87
N ALA A 63 9.85 8.58 -21.61
CA ALA A 63 10.84 7.56 -21.34
C ALA A 63 10.48 6.40 -22.27
N SER A 64 11.44 6.02 -23.11
CA SER A 64 11.33 4.87 -23.99
C SER A 64 10.66 3.76 -23.19
N ALA A 65 9.68 3.06 -23.80
CA ALA A 65 9.28 1.76 -23.27
C ALA A 65 10.57 1.02 -22.91
N PRO A 66 10.75 0.56 -21.65
CA PRO A 66 12.03 0.01 -21.23
C PRO A 66 12.35 -1.07 -22.25
N THR A 67 13.47 -0.87 -22.95
CA THR A 67 14.01 -1.93 -23.77
C THR A 67 14.25 -3.04 -22.77
N LEU A 68 13.44 -4.11 -22.83
CA LEU A 68 13.57 -5.28 -21.97
C LEU A 68 15.06 -5.59 -21.91
N ALA A 69 15.67 -5.33 -20.76
CA ALA A 69 17.10 -5.54 -20.59
C ALA A 69 17.37 -6.97 -21.00
N ALA A 70 18.36 -7.18 -21.88
CA ALA A 70 18.75 -8.53 -22.24
C ALA A 70 19.02 -9.31 -20.95
N PRO A 71 18.58 -10.58 -20.84
CA PRO A 71 18.81 -11.36 -19.65
C PRO A 71 20.30 -11.32 -19.32
N PRO A 72 20.68 -11.11 -18.05
CA PRO A 72 22.07 -10.97 -17.67
C PRO A 72 22.85 -12.21 -18.15
N GLU A 73 23.91 -12.00 -18.94
CA GLU A 73 24.71 -13.07 -19.58
C GLU A 73 25.29 -14.08 -18.56
N HIS A 74 25.28 -13.75 -17.27
CA HIS A 74 25.73 -14.58 -16.15
C HIS A 74 24.77 -14.51 -14.95
N ALA A 75 23.51 -14.85 -15.15
CA ALA A 75 22.55 -14.97 -14.06
C ALA A 75 22.91 -16.14 -13.12
N GLU A 76 23.12 -15.87 -11.83
CA GLU A 76 23.32 -16.91 -10.80
C GLU A 76 22.14 -17.89 -10.79
N PRO A 77 22.32 -19.20 -10.94
CA PRO A 77 21.20 -20.15 -10.98
C PRO A 77 20.52 -20.31 -9.62
N ALA A 78 19.22 -20.64 -9.62
CA ALA A 78 18.52 -20.93 -8.38
C ALA A 78 19.04 -22.25 -7.77
N PRO A 79 19.47 -22.25 -6.49
CA PRO A 79 20.03 -23.46 -5.88
C PRO A 79 18.92 -24.46 -5.54
N GLU A 80 19.22 -25.75 -5.71
CA GLU A 80 18.34 -26.85 -5.28
C GLU A 80 18.58 -27.25 -3.82
N GLN A 81 19.67 -26.78 -3.21
CA GLN A 81 20.08 -27.13 -1.86
C GLN A 81 20.62 -25.92 -1.12
N LEU A 82 20.34 -25.84 0.19
CA LEU A 82 20.96 -24.89 1.10
C LEU A 82 22.08 -25.56 1.89
N MET A 83 23.12 -24.81 2.24
CA MET A 83 24.30 -25.35 2.93
C MET A 83 24.26 -25.01 4.41
N GLY A 84 24.16 -26.04 5.25
CA GLY A 84 24.29 -25.89 6.69
C GLY A 84 25.71 -25.57 7.13
N ARG A 85 25.86 -25.15 8.39
CA ARG A 85 27.16 -24.78 9.00
C ARG A 85 28.20 -25.90 8.89
N ASP A 86 27.78 -27.15 9.06
CA ASP A 86 28.65 -28.32 9.02
C ASP A 86 28.91 -28.82 7.59
N GLY A 87 28.50 -28.06 6.57
CA GLY A 87 28.56 -28.46 5.16
C GLY A 87 27.48 -29.47 4.76
N GLN A 88 26.53 -29.77 5.65
CA GLN A 88 25.40 -30.63 5.32
C GLN A 88 24.44 -29.89 4.38
N ALA A 89 24.21 -30.48 3.20
CA ALA A 89 23.21 -30.01 2.27
C ALA A 89 21.79 -30.30 2.78
N TRP A 90 20.91 -29.32 2.66
CA TRP A 90 19.47 -29.45 2.89
C TRP A 90 18.73 -29.26 1.58
N ASP A 91 17.97 -30.27 1.18
CA ASP A 91 17.22 -30.27 -0.07
C ASP A 91 16.09 -29.23 0.00
N LEU A 92 16.15 -28.23 -0.87
CA LEU A 92 15.23 -27.10 -0.88
C LEU A 92 13.96 -27.40 -1.66
N MET A 93 14.05 -28.26 -2.68
CA MET A 93 12.98 -28.45 -3.66
C MET A 93 11.68 -29.02 -3.06
N PRO A 94 11.70 -29.94 -2.08
CA PRO A 94 10.49 -30.39 -1.38
C PRO A 94 9.76 -29.27 -0.62
N HIS A 95 10.42 -28.14 -0.38
CA HIS A 95 9.92 -27.01 0.40
C HIS A 95 9.54 -25.81 -0.47
N ILE A 96 9.50 -25.97 -1.80
CA ILE A 96 8.99 -24.97 -2.74
C ILE A 96 7.73 -25.51 -3.40
N GLY A 97 6.60 -24.85 -3.14
CA GLY A 97 5.34 -25.08 -3.83
C GLY A 97 5.12 -24.07 -4.96
N LEU A 98 4.37 -24.45 -5.99
CA LEU A 98 3.93 -23.51 -7.04
C LEU A 98 2.46 -23.17 -6.85
N VAL A 99 2.16 -21.88 -6.69
CA VAL A 99 0.79 -21.35 -6.67
C VAL A 99 0.66 -20.34 -7.79
N GLN A 100 -0.19 -20.64 -8.78
CA GLN A 100 -0.33 -19.82 -9.99
C GLN A 100 1.03 -19.52 -10.68
N GLN A 101 1.90 -20.53 -10.79
CA GLN A 101 3.28 -20.41 -11.32
C GLN A 101 4.28 -19.63 -10.46
N VAL A 102 3.85 -19.09 -9.32
CA VAL A 102 4.75 -18.41 -8.38
C VAL A 102 5.34 -19.41 -7.39
N PRO A 103 6.68 -19.49 -7.26
CA PRO A 103 7.33 -20.30 -6.24
C PRO A 103 7.14 -19.70 -4.85
N LEU A 104 6.39 -20.42 -4.01
CA LEU A 104 6.21 -20.14 -2.60
C LEU A 104 7.09 -21.07 -1.77
N MET A 105 7.90 -20.46 -0.91
CA MET A 105 8.77 -21.18 0.02
C MET A 105 8.00 -21.54 1.29
N ASP A 106 8.16 -22.77 1.78
CA ASP A 106 7.76 -23.15 3.13
C ASP A 106 8.72 -22.53 4.15
N TRP A 107 8.42 -21.30 4.54
CA TRP A 107 9.23 -20.54 5.50
C TRP A 107 9.28 -21.19 6.88
N ALA A 108 8.27 -21.98 7.28
CA ALA A 108 8.30 -22.69 8.55
C ALA A 108 9.36 -23.80 8.52
N ALA A 109 9.47 -24.54 7.41
CA ALA A 109 10.53 -25.53 7.21
C ALA A 109 11.92 -24.87 7.16
N VAL A 110 12.07 -23.75 6.44
CA VAL A 110 13.33 -23.00 6.38
C VAL A 110 13.74 -22.48 7.76
N GLN A 111 12.79 -21.94 8.54
CA GLN A 111 13.05 -21.47 9.92
C GLN A 111 13.44 -22.63 10.84
N ALA A 112 12.74 -23.77 10.75
CA ALA A 112 13.07 -24.96 11.53
C ALA A 112 14.48 -25.49 11.18
N TRP A 113 14.84 -25.54 9.90
CA TRP A 113 16.18 -25.92 9.45
C TRP A 113 17.25 -24.91 9.91
N ALA A 114 16.97 -23.61 9.81
CA ALA A 114 17.88 -22.55 10.25
C ALA A 114 18.14 -22.63 11.76
N ALA A 115 17.13 -22.94 12.58
CA ALA A 115 17.26 -23.10 14.03
C ALA A 115 18.24 -24.23 14.42
N LEU A 116 18.46 -25.22 13.55
CA LEU A 116 19.41 -26.32 13.78
C LEU A 116 20.88 -25.91 13.56
N GLN A 117 21.16 -24.71 13.02
CA GLN A 117 22.52 -24.27 12.67
C GLN A 117 23.35 -23.78 13.87
N GLY A 118 22.76 -23.76 15.07
CA GLY A 118 23.44 -23.42 16.32
C GLY A 118 23.13 -22.01 16.79
N ASP A 119 24.16 -21.16 16.90
CA ASP A 119 24.06 -19.80 17.41
C ASP A 119 23.25 -18.85 16.51
N GLU A 120 22.81 -17.71 17.06
CA GLU A 120 21.97 -16.72 16.38
C GLU A 120 22.59 -16.18 15.07
N THR A 121 23.93 -16.11 14.99
CA THR A 121 24.62 -15.67 13.77
C THR A 121 24.48 -16.72 12.67
N ALA A 122 24.70 -18.00 12.99
CA ALA A 122 24.53 -19.10 12.06
C ALA A 122 23.06 -19.24 11.61
N GLN A 123 22.11 -19.08 12.53
CA GLN A 123 20.68 -19.07 12.20
C GLN A 123 20.34 -17.93 11.23
N THR A 124 20.83 -16.72 11.49
CA THR A 124 20.61 -15.55 10.61
C THR A 124 21.20 -15.79 9.22
N GLN A 125 22.44 -16.30 9.14
CA GLN A 125 23.07 -16.63 7.85
C GLN A 125 22.27 -17.68 7.05
N ALA A 126 21.74 -18.70 7.73
CA ALA A 126 20.93 -19.73 7.10
C ALA A 126 19.59 -19.17 6.57
N LEU A 127 18.93 -18.29 7.33
CA LEU A 127 17.73 -17.60 6.86
C LEU A 127 18.02 -16.70 5.64
N GLU A 128 19.15 -15.99 5.64
CA GLU A 128 19.58 -15.17 4.49
C GLU A 128 19.87 -16.03 3.26
N GLN A 129 20.45 -17.23 3.41
CA GLN A 129 20.60 -18.17 2.30
C GLN A 129 19.23 -18.59 1.73
N GLY A 130 18.26 -18.92 2.59
CA GLY A 130 16.91 -19.28 2.17
C GLY A 130 16.19 -18.14 1.43
N ARG A 131 16.34 -16.89 1.92
CA ARG A 131 15.83 -15.68 1.26
C ARG A 131 16.42 -15.47 -0.11
N HIS A 132 17.74 -15.57 -0.23
CA HIS A 132 18.42 -15.41 -1.51
C HIS A 132 18.01 -16.50 -2.50
N ALA A 133 17.98 -17.76 -2.07
CA ALA A 133 17.55 -18.88 -2.89
C ALA A 133 16.12 -18.70 -3.41
N TRP A 134 15.18 -18.29 -2.54
CA TRP A 134 13.81 -18.00 -2.92
C TRP A 134 13.72 -16.91 -4.00
N LEU A 135 14.49 -15.83 -3.88
CA LEU A 135 14.52 -14.75 -4.88
C LEU A 135 15.06 -15.23 -6.24
N LEU A 136 16.06 -16.12 -6.24
CA LEU A 136 16.57 -16.72 -7.47
C LEU A 136 15.52 -17.63 -8.12
N HIS A 137 14.77 -18.41 -7.34
CA HIS A 137 13.64 -19.21 -7.82
C HIS A 137 12.51 -18.33 -8.40
N LEU A 138 12.14 -17.25 -7.69
CA LEU A 138 11.16 -16.26 -8.20
C LEU A 138 11.59 -15.66 -9.53
N ARG A 139 12.83 -15.16 -9.59
CA ARG A 139 13.41 -14.61 -10.82
C ARG A 139 13.36 -15.62 -11.95
N GLN A 140 13.77 -16.87 -11.70
CA GLN A 140 13.79 -17.90 -12.74
C GLN A 140 12.39 -18.29 -13.24
N ALA A 141 11.39 -18.33 -12.36
CA ALA A 141 10.04 -18.74 -12.71
C ALA A 141 9.23 -17.64 -13.42
N LEU A 142 9.33 -16.39 -12.96
CA LEU A 142 8.43 -15.31 -13.38
C LEU A 142 9.15 -14.27 -14.24
N TRP A 143 10.33 -13.83 -13.80
CA TRP A 143 11.00 -12.67 -14.36
C TRP A 143 12.48 -12.96 -14.66
N PRO A 144 12.78 -13.84 -15.64
CA PRO A 144 14.15 -14.29 -15.92
C PRO A 144 15.09 -13.17 -16.40
N HIS A 145 14.52 -12.01 -16.75
CA HIS A 145 15.22 -10.80 -17.16
C HIS A 145 15.55 -9.86 -15.98
N MET A 146 14.93 -10.05 -14.80
CA MET A 146 15.27 -9.30 -13.59
C MET A 146 16.60 -9.77 -13.01
N ARG A 147 17.17 -8.96 -12.12
CA ARG A 147 18.40 -9.21 -11.39
C ARG A 147 18.13 -9.20 -9.89
N VAL A 148 18.83 -10.08 -9.17
CA VAL A 148 18.88 -10.03 -7.70
C VAL A 148 20.12 -9.24 -7.31
N THR A 149 19.92 -8.00 -6.87
CA THR A 149 21.00 -7.17 -6.34
C THR A 149 21.07 -7.35 -4.84
N THR A 150 22.24 -7.76 -4.35
CA THR A 150 22.48 -7.99 -2.92
C THR A 150 23.41 -6.91 -2.36
N THR A 151 22.94 -6.22 -1.32
CA THR A 151 23.74 -5.26 -0.54
C THR A 151 23.78 -5.70 0.93
N PRO A 152 24.55 -5.08 1.83
CA PRO A 152 24.53 -5.45 3.25
C PRO A 152 23.15 -5.35 3.91
N GLU A 153 22.28 -4.44 3.44
CA GLU A 153 21.01 -4.11 4.10
C GLU A 153 19.76 -4.47 3.28
N ALA A 154 19.91 -4.83 2.01
CA ALA A 154 18.80 -5.12 1.13
C ALA A 154 19.08 -6.19 0.08
N TYR A 155 18.03 -6.95 -0.24
CA TYR A 155 17.89 -7.71 -1.48
C TYR A 155 16.90 -6.98 -2.39
N LEU A 156 17.30 -6.71 -3.63
CA LEU A 156 16.42 -6.11 -4.63
C LEU A 156 16.23 -7.09 -5.79
N LEU A 157 14.99 -7.46 -6.10
CA LEU A 157 14.65 -8.15 -7.35
C LEU A 157 14.05 -7.12 -8.30
N SER A 158 14.77 -6.77 -9.37
CA SER A 158 14.33 -5.70 -10.27
C SER A 158 15.04 -5.73 -11.63
N THR A 159 14.56 -4.91 -12.56
CA THR A 159 15.25 -4.55 -13.82
C THR A 159 16.00 -3.21 -13.74
N LEU A 160 16.15 -2.64 -12.54
CA LEU A 160 16.86 -1.37 -12.33
C LEU A 160 18.32 -1.48 -12.79
N GLU A 161 18.87 -0.39 -13.32
CA GLU A 161 20.31 -0.30 -13.60
C GLU A 161 21.12 -0.31 -12.29
N ASP A 162 22.41 -0.67 -12.35
CA ASP A 162 23.23 -0.85 -11.14
C ASP A 162 23.26 0.41 -10.27
N ALA A 163 23.37 1.59 -10.90
CA ALA A 163 23.35 2.87 -10.19
C ALA A 163 22.01 3.17 -9.52
N GLU A 164 20.89 2.81 -10.15
CA GLU A 164 19.54 2.98 -9.60
C GLU A 164 19.29 1.99 -8.47
N ALA A 165 19.68 0.72 -8.65
CA ALA A 165 19.58 -0.32 -7.62
C ALA A 165 20.42 0.04 -6.38
N ASP A 166 21.64 0.54 -6.57
CA ASP A 166 22.48 1.04 -5.48
C ASP A 166 21.87 2.24 -4.76
N ALA A 167 21.28 3.18 -5.50
CA ALA A 167 20.60 4.33 -4.92
C ALA A 167 19.39 3.89 -4.08
N LEU A 168 18.57 2.98 -4.61
CA LEU A 168 17.42 2.41 -3.92
C LEU A 168 17.84 1.64 -2.66
N ALA A 169 18.86 0.78 -2.74
CA ALA A 169 19.35 0.02 -1.59
C ALA A 169 19.91 0.94 -0.48
N ARG A 170 20.64 2.00 -0.85
CA ARG A 170 21.09 3.03 0.11
C ARG A 170 19.92 3.76 0.76
N TYR A 171 18.88 4.06 0.00
CA TYR A 171 17.67 4.65 0.54
C TYR A 171 16.98 3.69 1.52
N VAL A 172 16.79 2.42 1.17
CA VAL A 172 16.22 1.39 2.06
C VAL A 172 16.98 1.32 3.38
N ALA A 173 18.31 1.29 3.34
CA ALA A 173 19.15 1.32 4.54
C ALA A 173 18.93 2.58 5.39
N THR A 174 18.87 3.75 4.74
CA THR A 174 18.63 5.03 5.41
C THR A 174 17.23 5.11 6.02
N ALA A 175 16.21 4.70 5.28
CA ALA A 175 14.82 4.65 5.71
C ALA A 175 14.67 3.69 6.89
N ARG A 176 15.28 2.49 6.85
CA ARG A 176 15.28 1.53 7.95
C ARG A 176 15.78 2.15 9.26
N GLN A 177 16.89 2.89 9.20
CA GLN A 177 17.44 3.59 10.37
C GLN A 177 16.50 4.70 10.87
N ARG A 178 15.91 5.49 9.96
CA ARG A 178 15.00 6.59 10.33
C ARG A 178 13.67 6.09 10.86
N VAL A 179 13.11 5.02 10.31
CA VAL A 179 11.91 4.33 10.80
C VAL A 179 12.16 3.79 12.20
N THR A 180 13.25 3.06 12.42
CA THR A 180 13.64 2.54 13.74
C THR A 180 13.75 3.66 14.77
N ARG A 181 14.40 4.78 14.40
CA ARG A 181 14.51 5.96 15.28
C ARG A 181 13.16 6.63 15.55
N THR A 182 12.30 6.73 14.54
CA THR A 182 10.99 7.37 14.64
C THR A 182 10.05 6.59 15.55
N LEU A 183 10.06 5.27 15.43
CA LEU A 183 9.17 4.37 16.17
C LEU A 183 9.72 4.00 17.56
N GLY A 184 11.04 4.10 17.77
CA GLY A 184 11.68 3.75 19.05
C GLY A 184 11.36 2.31 19.45
N ASP A 185 10.86 2.12 20.66
CA ASP A 185 10.57 0.80 21.25
C ASP A 185 9.43 0.04 20.56
N LEU A 186 8.68 0.69 19.66
CA LEU A 186 7.69 -0.01 18.83
C LEU A 186 8.33 -0.78 17.68
N ALA A 187 9.49 -0.35 17.19
CA ALA A 187 10.13 -0.97 16.03
C ALA A 187 10.91 -2.23 16.41
N ARG A 188 10.68 -3.31 15.65
CA ARG A 188 11.55 -4.48 15.64
C ARG A 188 12.00 -4.78 14.22
N LEU A 189 13.26 -4.47 13.95
CA LEU A 189 13.95 -4.77 12.71
C LEU A 189 15.27 -5.47 13.07
N PRO A 190 15.35 -6.81 13.02
CA PRO A 190 16.51 -7.53 13.50
C PRO A 190 17.80 -7.08 12.79
N PRO A 191 18.91 -6.88 13.53
CA PRO A 191 20.19 -6.54 12.91
C PRO A 191 20.68 -7.68 12.02
N GLY A 192 21.35 -7.33 10.91
CA GLY A 192 21.90 -8.32 9.98
C GLY A 192 20.87 -9.02 9.08
N GLN A 193 19.58 -8.71 9.20
CA GLN A 193 18.55 -9.17 8.26
C GLN A 193 18.34 -8.13 7.16
N ARG A 194 18.54 -8.53 5.91
CA ARG A 194 18.30 -7.69 4.75
C ARG A 194 16.81 -7.45 4.55
N THR A 195 16.49 -6.27 4.08
CA THR A 195 15.15 -5.90 3.61
C THR A 195 14.98 -6.40 2.18
N ILE A 196 13.90 -7.12 1.89
CA ILE A 196 13.62 -7.60 0.53
C ILE A 196 12.67 -6.62 -0.16
N VAL A 197 13.02 -6.16 -1.36
CA VAL A 197 12.19 -5.30 -2.19
C VAL A 197 12.08 -5.90 -3.59
N LEU A 198 10.87 -6.19 -4.03
CA LEU A 198 10.56 -6.54 -5.41
C LEU A 198 10.10 -5.27 -6.12
N VAL A 199 10.81 -4.87 -7.18
CA VAL A 199 10.47 -3.71 -8.01
C VAL A 199 10.00 -4.24 -9.35
N LEU A 200 8.68 -4.30 -9.52
CA LEU A 200 8.05 -4.92 -10.68
C LEU A 200 7.79 -3.89 -11.77
N ASP A 201 7.98 -4.27 -13.03
CA ASP A 201 7.92 -3.32 -14.16
C ASP A 201 6.49 -2.89 -14.53
N SER A 202 5.47 -3.64 -14.09
CA SER A 202 4.07 -3.38 -14.44
C SER A 202 3.11 -3.56 -13.25
N GLU A 203 1.98 -2.84 -13.31
CA GLU A 203 0.86 -3.06 -12.37
C GLU A 203 0.27 -4.47 -12.50
N GLU A 204 0.31 -5.06 -13.70
CA GLU A 204 -0.17 -6.43 -13.93
C GLU A 204 0.66 -7.46 -13.15
N ASP A 205 1.99 -7.39 -13.24
CA ASP A 205 2.90 -8.24 -12.46
C ASP A 205 2.70 -8.04 -10.96
N TYR A 206 2.50 -6.78 -10.55
CA TYR A 206 2.24 -6.41 -9.17
C TYR A 206 0.97 -7.06 -8.64
N TYR A 207 -0.18 -6.87 -9.29
CA TYR A 207 -1.43 -7.45 -8.84
C TYR A 207 -1.43 -8.97 -8.97
N HIS A 208 -0.81 -9.53 -10.01
CA HIS A 208 -0.63 -10.98 -10.14
C HIS A 208 0.11 -11.55 -8.93
N TYR A 209 1.23 -10.94 -8.54
CA TYR A 209 2.02 -11.39 -7.39
C TYR A 209 1.29 -11.19 -6.05
N VAL A 210 0.71 -10.02 -5.81
CA VAL A 210 0.05 -9.69 -4.53
C VAL A 210 -1.20 -10.55 -4.30
N SER A 211 -1.97 -10.82 -5.35
CA SER A 211 -3.21 -11.63 -5.27
C SER A 211 -3.02 -13.05 -4.73
N ILE A 212 -1.78 -13.57 -4.78
CA ILE A 212 -1.45 -14.92 -4.28
C ILE A 212 -1.47 -14.97 -2.76
N TYR A 213 -1.15 -13.85 -2.10
CA TYR A 213 -1.10 -13.76 -0.64
C TYR A 213 -2.43 -13.29 -0.05
N TYR A 214 -3.26 -12.61 -0.84
CA TYR A 214 -4.56 -12.09 -0.42
C TYR A 214 -5.65 -12.46 -1.45
N PRO A 215 -5.97 -13.76 -1.62
CA PRO A 215 -6.92 -14.21 -2.64
C PRO A 215 -8.38 -13.83 -2.32
N GLU A 216 -8.68 -13.49 -1.07
CA GLU A 216 -10.03 -13.11 -0.61
C GLU A 216 -10.25 -11.58 -0.55
N GLU A 217 -9.20 -10.78 -0.65
CA GLU A 217 -9.30 -9.32 -0.69
C GLU A 217 -9.58 -8.88 -2.14
N GLY A 218 -10.83 -8.47 -2.40
CA GLY A 218 -11.27 -7.95 -3.70
C GLY A 218 -10.59 -6.61 -4.04
N GLU A 219 -10.70 -6.19 -5.32
CA GLU A 219 -10.15 -4.95 -5.91
C GLU A 219 -9.24 -4.13 -4.98
N PHE A 220 -7.95 -4.43 -4.96
CA PHE A 220 -6.96 -3.63 -4.24
C PHE A 220 -7.09 -2.16 -4.66
N ALA A 221 -7.49 -1.29 -3.73
CA ALA A 221 -7.40 0.14 -3.95
C ALA A 221 -5.94 0.47 -4.31
N PHE A 222 -5.72 1.18 -5.42
CA PHE A 222 -4.41 1.50 -6.00
C PHE A 222 -3.34 1.81 -4.94
N SER A 223 -2.61 0.80 -4.46
CA SER A 223 -1.52 0.99 -3.52
C SER A 223 -0.22 1.10 -4.31
N GLY A 224 0.58 2.13 -3.99
CA GLY A 224 1.90 2.32 -4.62
C GLY A 224 2.92 1.23 -4.26
N GLY A 225 2.59 0.39 -3.27
CA GLY A 225 3.34 -0.77 -2.82
C GLY A 225 2.53 -1.58 -1.81
N MET A 226 3.10 -2.72 -1.39
CA MET A 226 2.51 -3.61 -0.41
C MET A 226 3.59 -4.32 0.42
N PHE A 227 3.39 -4.36 1.73
CA PHE A 227 4.10 -5.22 2.66
C PHE A 227 3.43 -6.59 2.77
N ILE A 228 4.23 -7.64 2.60
CA ILE A 228 3.79 -9.02 2.71
C ILE A 228 4.53 -9.70 3.85
N HIS A 229 3.77 -10.26 4.79
CA HIS A 229 4.29 -10.99 5.96
C HIS A 229 3.83 -12.45 5.99
N ALA A 230 4.04 -13.19 4.90
CA ALA A 230 3.75 -14.61 4.80
C ALA A 230 4.97 -15.47 5.14
N GLY A 231 5.53 -15.32 6.35
CA GLY A 231 6.71 -16.05 6.82
C GLY A 231 8.06 -15.45 6.39
N CYS A 232 8.10 -14.68 5.30
CA CYS A 232 9.24 -13.85 4.92
C CYS A 232 8.78 -12.41 4.63
N PRO A 233 9.05 -11.47 5.55
CA PRO A 233 8.75 -10.05 5.36
C PRO A 233 9.43 -9.49 4.10
N HIS A 234 8.64 -8.96 3.16
CA HIS A 234 9.15 -8.31 1.96
C HIS A 234 8.19 -7.23 1.43
N PHE A 235 8.71 -6.34 0.59
CA PHE A 235 7.94 -5.29 -0.07
C PHE A 235 7.83 -5.56 -1.56
N VAL A 236 6.71 -5.17 -2.13
CA VAL A 236 6.48 -5.16 -3.56
C VAL A 236 6.09 -3.75 -3.95
N VAL A 237 6.75 -3.18 -4.96
CA VAL A 237 6.44 -1.86 -5.51
C VAL A 237 6.43 -1.93 -7.03
N VAL A 238 5.63 -1.07 -7.66
CA VAL A 238 5.68 -0.87 -9.11
C VAL A 238 6.83 0.09 -9.43
N ARG A 239 7.62 -0.22 -10.45
CA ARG A 239 8.75 0.59 -10.88
C ARG A 239 8.31 2.02 -11.15
N SER A 240 9.01 2.96 -10.53
CA SER A 240 8.82 4.39 -10.70
C SER A 240 10.14 5.12 -10.44
N ASP A 241 10.15 6.44 -10.54
CA ASP A 241 11.31 7.22 -10.13
C ASP A 241 11.55 7.07 -8.63
N LEU A 242 12.81 7.15 -8.22
CA LEU A 242 13.19 6.96 -6.81
C LEU A 242 12.40 7.91 -5.90
N ALA A 243 12.23 9.17 -6.32
CA ALA A 243 11.47 10.15 -5.57
C ALA A 243 10.02 9.71 -5.33
N THR A 244 9.39 8.93 -6.22
CA THR A 244 8.07 8.32 -6.05
C THR A 244 8.08 7.11 -5.09
N LEU A 245 9.13 6.29 -5.17
CA LEU A 245 9.27 5.08 -4.35
C LEU A 245 9.62 5.36 -2.88
N GLU A 246 10.37 6.42 -2.60
CA GLU A 246 10.92 6.71 -1.27
C GLU A 246 9.88 6.67 -0.11
N PRO A 247 8.76 7.41 -0.16
CA PRO A 247 7.75 7.35 0.89
C PRO A 247 7.03 6.01 0.95
N VAL A 248 6.73 5.39 -0.20
CA VAL A 248 6.13 4.04 -0.21
C VAL A 248 7.02 3.07 0.56
N ILE A 249 8.33 3.09 0.31
CA ILE A 249 9.29 2.25 1.04
C ILE A 249 9.33 2.60 2.53
N ALA A 250 9.22 3.88 2.91
CA ALA A 250 9.16 4.26 4.32
C ALA A 250 7.87 3.80 5.01
N HIS A 251 6.74 3.83 4.29
CA HIS A 251 5.45 3.31 4.72
C HIS A 251 5.52 1.79 4.93
N GLU A 252 5.96 1.03 3.93
CA GLU A 252 6.06 -0.43 4.03
C GLU A 252 7.10 -0.90 5.06
N LEU A 253 8.23 -0.18 5.20
CA LEU A 253 9.20 -0.42 6.28
C LEU A 253 8.60 -0.25 7.66
N THR A 254 7.62 0.64 7.81
CA THR A 254 6.92 0.84 9.08
C THR A 254 6.09 -0.39 9.41
N HIS A 255 5.32 -0.92 8.46
CA HIS A 255 4.60 -2.19 8.67
C HIS A 255 5.55 -3.33 9.00
N SER A 256 6.69 -3.46 8.30
CA SER A 256 7.70 -4.46 8.63
C SER A 256 8.24 -4.33 10.06
N ALA A 257 8.52 -3.10 10.50
CA ALA A 257 8.98 -2.84 11.86
C ALA A 257 7.92 -3.16 12.92
N LEU A 258 6.64 -3.02 12.57
CA LEU A 258 5.50 -3.24 13.45
C LEU A 258 4.88 -4.64 13.31
N ALA A 259 5.32 -5.46 12.36
CA ALA A 259 4.66 -6.72 11.95
C ALA A 259 4.51 -7.77 13.08
N HIS A 260 5.29 -7.62 14.15
CA HIS A 260 5.21 -8.46 15.34
C HIS A 260 4.09 -8.03 16.31
N TRP A 261 3.59 -6.81 16.17
CA TRP A 261 2.42 -6.30 16.86
C TRP A 261 1.17 -6.58 16.02
N ARG A 262 0.15 -7.19 16.62
CA ARG A 262 -1.17 -7.36 16.00
C ARG A 262 -2.00 -6.10 16.21
N LEU A 263 -1.55 -4.97 15.67
CA LEU A 263 -2.20 -3.66 15.87
C LEU A 263 -3.55 -3.59 15.15
N PRO A 264 -4.54 -2.84 15.68
CA PRO A 264 -5.69 -2.38 14.90
C PRO A 264 -5.24 -1.73 13.60
N LYS A 265 -5.95 -1.98 12.48
CA LYS A 265 -5.60 -1.47 11.15
C LYS A 265 -5.42 0.04 11.14
N TRP A 266 -6.34 0.79 11.76
CA TRP A 266 -6.22 2.25 11.86
C TRP A 266 -4.95 2.72 12.57
N LEU A 267 -4.48 1.98 13.58
CA LEU A 267 -3.29 2.33 14.33
C LEU A 267 -2.02 2.00 13.52
N ASP A 268 -2.01 0.86 12.85
CA ASP A 268 -0.94 0.42 11.96
C ASP A 268 -0.74 1.40 10.78
N GLU A 269 -1.82 1.69 10.04
CA GLU A 269 -1.79 2.66 8.93
C GLU A 269 -1.48 4.08 9.41
N GLY A 270 -2.05 4.48 10.56
CA GLY A 270 -1.78 5.80 11.14
C GLY A 270 -0.30 5.97 11.51
N LEU A 271 0.34 4.93 12.05
CA LEU A 271 1.78 4.90 12.32
C LEU A 271 2.60 4.93 11.02
N ALA A 272 2.19 4.18 10.01
CA ALA A 272 2.84 4.12 8.70
C ALA A 272 2.82 5.49 7.99
N VAL A 273 1.65 6.12 7.85
CA VAL A 273 1.53 7.45 7.22
C VAL A 273 2.31 8.53 7.99
N ASN A 274 2.24 8.54 9.33
CA ASN A 274 3.01 9.51 10.11
C ASN A 274 4.51 9.29 10.01
N THR A 275 4.96 8.04 9.93
CA THR A 275 6.38 7.70 9.78
C THR A 275 6.86 8.03 8.38
N GLU A 276 6.09 7.72 7.34
CA GLU A 276 6.31 8.15 5.96
C GLU A 276 6.58 9.65 5.91
N HIS A 277 5.66 10.47 6.43
CA HIS A 277 5.78 11.92 6.44
C HIS A 277 7.04 12.42 7.17
N ARG A 278 7.46 11.75 8.24
CA ARG A 278 8.68 12.10 8.99
C ARG A 278 9.96 11.69 8.27
N VAL A 279 9.94 10.59 7.52
CA VAL A 279 11.12 9.98 6.89
C VAL A 279 11.38 10.54 5.50
N ALA A 280 10.33 10.64 4.68
CA ALA A 280 10.37 11.05 3.28
C ALA A 280 9.83 12.47 3.04
N GLY A 281 9.17 13.07 4.04
CA GLY A 281 8.55 14.39 3.94
C GLY A 281 7.08 14.30 3.53
N VAL A 282 6.37 15.43 3.65
CA VAL A 282 4.96 15.54 3.24
C VAL A 282 4.90 15.85 1.75
N ARG A 283 4.19 15.02 0.99
CA ARG A 283 3.93 15.29 -0.44
C ARG A 283 2.78 16.26 -0.64
N GLY A 284 2.70 16.83 -1.85
CA GLY A 284 1.58 17.67 -2.24
C GLY A 284 0.27 16.89 -2.15
N ALA A 285 -0.63 17.34 -1.28
CA ALA A 285 -1.95 16.73 -1.11
C ALA A 285 -2.90 17.19 -2.22
N ALA A 286 -3.68 16.28 -2.77
CA ALA A 286 -4.76 16.59 -3.70
C ALA A 286 -5.87 17.45 -3.06
N HIS A 287 -5.97 17.39 -1.74
CA HIS A 287 -6.96 18.12 -0.95
C HIS A 287 -6.28 18.99 0.11
N THR A 288 -6.82 20.18 0.31
CA THR A 288 -6.44 21.04 1.43
C THR A 288 -6.97 20.49 2.75
N PRO A 289 -6.35 20.85 3.90
CA PRO A 289 -6.86 20.45 5.22
C PRO A 289 -8.32 20.86 5.45
N GLN A 290 -8.77 22.01 4.94
CA GLN A 290 -10.16 22.44 5.07
C GLN A 290 -11.13 21.60 4.22
N GLU A 291 -10.70 21.12 3.05
CA GLU A 291 -11.51 20.23 2.21
C GLU A 291 -11.66 18.86 2.87
N LEU A 292 -10.56 18.26 3.33
CA LEU A 292 -10.58 16.99 4.06
C LEU A 292 -11.48 17.08 5.30
N HIS A 293 -11.39 18.18 6.06
CA HIS A 293 -12.28 18.39 7.21
C HIS A 293 -13.77 18.39 6.83
N ARG A 294 -14.15 19.08 5.74
CA ARG A 294 -15.55 19.06 5.26
C ARG A 294 -15.97 17.67 4.78
N MET A 295 -15.08 16.95 4.10
CA MET A 295 -15.33 15.59 3.64
C MET A 295 -15.57 14.66 4.82
N HIS A 296 -14.75 14.74 5.87
CA HIS A 296 -14.96 14.00 7.11
C HIS A 296 -16.31 14.31 7.76
N GLN A 297 -16.67 15.59 7.89
CA GLN A 297 -17.95 16.01 8.45
C GLN A 297 -19.15 15.47 7.67
N ALA A 298 -19.03 15.35 6.35
CA ALA A 298 -20.09 14.82 5.50
C ALA A 298 -20.15 13.29 5.47
N TYR A 299 -19.01 12.62 5.63
CA TYR A 299 -18.89 11.17 5.46
C TYR A 299 -19.13 10.40 6.75
N TRP A 300 -18.48 10.80 7.85
CA TRP A 300 -18.48 10.02 9.08
C TRP A 300 -19.79 10.15 9.85
N THR A 301 -20.31 9.00 10.26
CA THR A 301 -21.49 8.85 11.12
C THR A 301 -21.19 7.82 12.20
N PRO A 302 -21.99 7.73 13.28
CA PRO A 302 -21.81 6.66 14.27
C PRO A 302 -21.82 5.25 13.69
N GLN A 303 -22.51 5.03 12.56
CA GLN A 303 -22.54 3.75 11.87
C GLN A 303 -21.27 3.53 11.03
N ARG A 304 -20.88 4.51 10.19
CA ARG A 304 -19.73 4.36 9.29
C ARG A 304 -18.39 4.32 10.03
N ILE A 305 -18.27 5.03 11.14
CA ILE A 305 -17.02 5.03 11.92
C ILE A 305 -16.66 3.63 12.45
N GLN A 306 -17.62 2.71 12.55
CA GLN A 306 -17.31 1.34 12.94
C GLN A 306 -16.45 0.62 11.89
N ALA A 307 -16.68 0.87 10.60
CA ALA A 307 -15.84 0.31 9.52
C ALA A 307 -14.39 0.84 9.59
N PHE A 308 -14.19 2.05 10.10
CA PHE A 308 -12.85 2.58 10.38
C PHE A 308 -12.17 1.84 11.54
N TRP A 309 -12.92 1.53 12.60
CA TRP A 309 -12.37 0.79 13.73
C TRP A 309 -12.07 -0.67 13.38
N THR A 310 -12.93 -1.33 12.60
CA THR A 310 -12.71 -2.71 12.13
C THR A 310 -11.61 -2.79 11.07
N GLY A 311 -11.37 -1.72 10.33
CA GLY A 311 -10.40 -1.65 9.24
C GLY A 311 -11.02 -1.79 7.85
N GLU A 312 -12.30 -2.19 7.75
CA GLU A 312 -13.00 -2.39 6.48
C GLU A 312 -12.99 -1.14 5.58
N SER A 313 -13.08 0.07 6.15
CA SER A 313 -13.11 1.29 5.35
C SER A 313 -11.75 1.66 4.71
N PHE A 314 -10.68 0.93 5.04
CA PHE A 314 -9.39 1.09 4.37
C PHE A 314 -9.34 0.37 3.02
N ASP A 315 -10.25 -0.60 2.79
CA ASP A 315 -10.30 -1.39 1.56
C ASP A 315 -11.40 -0.91 0.60
N GLU A 316 -12.21 0.08 1.01
CA GLU A 316 -13.27 0.64 0.18
C GLU A 316 -12.69 1.45 -1.01
N PRO A 317 -13.17 1.22 -2.26
CA PRO A 317 -12.66 1.93 -3.44
C PRO A 317 -13.17 3.38 -3.55
N ASP A 318 -13.96 3.87 -2.59
CA ASP A 318 -14.53 5.21 -2.59
C ASP A 318 -13.76 6.18 -1.67
N GLN A 319 -14.39 7.28 -1.26
CA GLN A 319 -13.78 8.27 -0.36
C GLN A 319 -13.49 7.71 1.06
N GLY A 320 -14.02 6.54 1.43
CA GLY A 320 -13.78 5.86 2.69
C GLY A 320 -12.31 5.56 2.92
N ASN A 321 -11.60 5.04 1.90
CA ASN A 321 -10.16 4.78 1.98
C ASN A 321 -9.38 6.05 2.30
N LEU A 322 -9.51 7.10 1.48
CA LEU A 322 -8.83 8.39 1.69
C LEU A 322 -9.08 8.95 3.11
N LEU A 323 -10.34 8.95 3.54
CA LEU A 323 -10.72 9.50 4.85
C LEU A 323 -10.28 8.58 6.01
N SER A 324 -10.11 7.29 5.79
CA SER A 324 -9.58 6.37 6.80
C SER A 324 -8.11 6.65 7.06
N TYR A 325 -7.29 6.74 6.01
CA TYR A 325 -5.87 7.10 6.14
C TYR A 325 -5.68 8.48 6.80
N ASP A 326 -6.46 9.49 6.40
CA ASP A 326 -6.34 10.82 7.01
C ASP A 326 -6.76 10.84 8.49
N LEU A 327 -7.86 10.16 8.85
CA LEU A 327 -8.29 10.07 10.25
C LEU A 327 -7.28 9.32 11.11
N ALA A 328 -6.80 8.17 10.64
CA ALA A 328 -5.75 7.39 11.31
C ALA A 328 -4.50 8.23 11.56
N ARG A 329 -4.04 8.95 10.53
CA ARG A 329 -2.91 9.87 10.63
C ARG A 329 -3.14 10.92 11.72
N ILE A 330 -4.30 11.58 11.73
CA ILE A 330 -4.63 12.61 12.72
C ILE A 330 -4.68 12.02 14.14
N LEU A 331 -5.33 10.88 14.33
CA LEU A 331 -5.46 10.24 15.65
C LEU A 331 -4.08 9.84 16.21
N VAL A 332 -3.24 9.20 15.41
CA VAL A 332 -1.87 8.85 15.82
C VAL A 332 -1.04 10.09 16.13
N GLN A 333 -1.17 11.15 15.33
CA GLN A 333 -0.46 12.41 15.59
C GLN A 333 -0.92 13.09 16.91
N GLN A 334 -2.21 13.02 17.23
CA GLN A 334 -2.79 13.60 18.45
C GLN A 334 -2.44 12.76 19.68
N LEU A 335 -2.57 11.44 19.59
CA LEU A 335 -2.28 10.53 20.71
C LEU A 335 -0.76 10.43 20.97
N GLY A 336 0.06 10.57 19.93
CA GLY A 336 1.51 10.50 19.98
C GLY A 336 2.24 11.73 20.50
N GLN A 337 1.54 12.74 21.05
CA GLN A 337 2.17 13.92 21.66
C GLN A 337 3.01 13.54 22.88
N ASP A 338 2.54 12.58 23.68
CA ASP A 338 3.31 11.90 24.72
C ASP A 338 3.76 10.53 24.19
N TRP A 339 4.93 10.50 23.55
CA TRP A 339 5.41 9.30 22.85
C TRP A 339 5.61 8.08 23.77
N PRO A 340 6.22 8.21 24.97
CA PRO A 340 6.32 7.10 25.92
C PRO A 340 4.96 6.50 26.31
N LEU A 341 3.95 7.34 26.55
CA LEU A 341 2.62 6.85 26.92
C LEU A 341 1.89 6.25 25.71
N PHE A 342 2.03 6.86 24.53
CA PHE A 342 1.50 6.34 23.27
C PHE A 342 2.09 4.96 22.93
N THR A 343 3.39 4.76 23.18
CA THR A 343 4.06 3.47 22.98
C THR A 343 3.42 2.37 23.84
N GLN A 344 3.17 2.64 25.12
CA GLN A 344 2.48 1.69 26.01
C GLN A 344 1.05 1.38 25.53
N PHE A 345 0.35 2.39 25.01
CA PHE A 345 -0.97 2.21 24.42
C PHE A 345 -0.91 1.30 23.20
N ALA A 346 -0.01 1.58 22.25
CA ALA A 346 0.10 0.82 21.01
C ALA A 346 0.48 -0.65 21.27
N GLN A 347 1.39 -0.90 22.22
CA GLN A 347 1.77 -2.25 22.66
C GLN A 347 0.62 -3.04 23.30
N SER A 348 -0.39 -2.33 23.84
CA SER A 348 -1.54 -2.93 24.55
C SER A 348 -2.81 -2.98 23.68
N ALA A 349 -2.82 -2.30 22.54
CA ALA A 349 -3.99 -2.22 21.66
C ALA A 349 -4.29 -3.58 21.01
N GLN A 350 -5.58 -3.91 20.95
CA GLN A 350 -6.07 -5.18 20.41
C GLN A 350 -6.95 -4.93 19.20
N ARG A 351 -6.84 -5.78 18.17
CA ARG A 351 -7.65 -5.65 16.96
C ARG A 351 -9.13 -5.76 17.30
N GLU A 352 -9.51 -6.72 18.13
CA GLU A 352 -10.89 -7.13 18.41
C GLU A 352 -11.78 -6.03 19.02
N ASP A 353 -11.18 -4.99 19.60
CA ASP A 353 -11.87 -3.83 20.16
C ASP A 353 -11.38 -2.49 19.59
N GLY A 354 -10.64 -2.52 18.48
CA GLY A 354 -10.05 -1.34 17.85
C GLY A 354 -9.07 -0.57 18.74
N GLY A 355 -8.57 -1.17 19.83
CA GLY A 355 -7.73 -0.53 20.83
C GLY A 355 -8.50 0.28 21.89
N SER A 356 -9.83 0.16 21.96
CA SER A 356 -10.66 0.95 22.89
C SER A 356 -10.29 0.73 24.36
N ALA A 357 -10.08 -0.52 24.79
CA ALA A 357 -9.71 -0.82 26.16
C ALA A 357 -8.33 -0.25 26.50
N ALA A 358 -7.35 -0.42 25.61
CA ALA A 358 -6.01 0.12 25.80
C ALA A 358 -6.01 1.65 25.90
N ALA A 359 -6.76 2.34 25.04
CA ALA A 359 -6.88 3.79 25.08
C ALA A 359 -7.48 4.29 26.41
N LYS A 360 -8.49 3.60 26.93
CA LYS A 360 -9.10 3.93 28.23
C LYS A 360 -8.15 3.67 29.40
N GLN A 361 -7.44 2.55 29.37
CA GLN A 361 -6.57 2.13 30.49
C GLN A 361 -5.26 2.91 30.55
N VAL A 362 -4.63 3.15 29.40
CA VAL A 362 -3.28 3.75 29.32
C VAL A 362 -3.36 5.26 29.15
N LEU A 363 -4.17 5.72 28.20
CA LEU A 363 -4.24 7.15 27.84
C LEU A 363 -5.34 7.89 28.62
N ASN A 364 -6.24 7.17 29.30
CA ASN A 364 -7.45 7.73 29.93
C ASN A 364 -8.31 8.52 28.92
N VAL A 365 -8.41 8.03 27.69
CA VAL A 365 -9.21 8.65 26.61
C VAL A 365 -10.28 7.70 26.07
N ARG A 366 -11.30 8.28 25.45
CA ARG A 366 -12.36 7.58 24.71
C ARG A 366 -12.14 7.84 23.21
N LEU A 367 -11.76 6.82 22.45
CA LEU A 367 -11.37 6.95 21.04
C LEU A 367 -12.49 7.53 20.17
N GLY A 368 -13.73 7.09 20.42
CA GLY A 368 -14.91 7.60 19.72
C GLY A 368 -15.17 9.07 20.02
N ALA A 369 -14.98 9.48 21.28
CA ALA A 369 -15.11 10.88 21.68
C ALA A 369 -14.08 11.78 20.99
N LEU A 370 -12.84 11.30 20.84
CA LEU A 370 -11.79 12.00 20.11
C LEU A 370 -12.14 12.14 18.63
N ALA A 371 -12.55 11.05 17.98
CA ALA A 371 -12.94 11.04 16.58
C ALA A 371 -14.14 12.00 16.32
N ALA A 372 -15.20 11.91 17.11
CA ALA A 372 -16.34 12.82 17.01
C ALA A 372 -15.93 14.30 17.23
N GLY A 373 -15.07 14.55 18.22
CA GLY A 373 -14.56 15.87 18.55
C GLY A 373 -13.77 16.52 17.41
N LEU A 374 -12.96 15.74 16.68
CA LEU A 374 -12.21 16.23 15.50
C LEU A 374 -13.14 16.81 14.42
N PHE A 375 -14.39 16.37 14.36
CA PHE A 375 -15.36 16.79 13.36
C PHE A 375 -16.43 17.75 13.92
N GLY A 376 -16.33 18.12 15.20
CA GLY A 376 -17.30 18.97 15.88
C GLY A 376 -18.66 18.29 16.11
N MET A 377 -18.67 16.96 16.21
CA MET A 377 -19.88 16.17 16.43
C MET A 377 -20.04 15.80 17.91
N GLU A 378 -21.28 15.68 18.37
CA GLU A 378 -21.55 15.21 19.73
C GLU A 378 -21.33 13.71 19.86
N ASP A 379 -20.44 13.30 20.76
CA ASP A 379 -20.28 11.91 21.13
C ASP A 379 -21.30 11.49 22.21
N GLN A 380 -22.35 10.80 21.77
CA GLN A 380 -23.32 10.15 22.67
C GLN A 380 -22.95 8.69 22.96
N GLY A 381 -21.66 8.35 22.96
CA GLY A 381 -21.13 7.00 23.17
C GLY A 381 -21.29 6.07 21.96
N ARG A 382 -21.76 6.59 20.82
CA ARG A 382 -22.04 5.81 19.60
C ARG A 382 -20.87 5.75 18.62
N TRP A 383 -19.82 6.51 18.90
CA TRP A 383 -18.60 6.57 18.08
C TRP A 383 -17.50 5.64 18.59
N GLU A 384 -17.65 5.10 19.80
CA GLU A 384 -16.68 4.17 20.37
C GLU A 384 -16.56 2.92 19.49
N PRO A 385 -15.36 2.34 19.37
CA PRO A 385 -15.21 1.01 18.81
C PRO A 385 -16.12 0.04 19.57
N VAL A 386 -17.03 -0.60 18.84
CA VAL A 386 -17.76 -1.76 19.37
C VAL A 386 -16.82 -2.95 19.31
N ARG A 387 -16.92 -3.91 20.23
CA ARG A 387 -16.14 -5.15 20.12
C ARG A 387 -16.75 -6.04 19.04
N TRP A 388 -15.94 -6.65 18.19
CA TRP A 388 -16.40 -7.61 17.18
C TRP A 388 -15.73 -8.98 17.37
N GLU A 389 -16.40 -10.05 16.94
CA GLU A 389 -15.97 -11.44 17.21
C GLU A 389 -15.11 -12.06 16.09
N HIS A 390 -14.71 -11.32 15.07
CA HIS A 390 -13.95 -11.87 13.93
C HIS A 390 -12.71 -11.03 13.61
N GLY A 391 -11.54 -11.67 13.65
CA GLY A 391 -10.26 -11.17 13.15
C GLY A 391 -9.62 -12.23 12.29
#